data_AF-A0A923ZAB3-F1
#
_entry.id   AF-A0A923ZAB3-F1
#
_cell.length_a   1.000
_cell.length_b   1.000
_cell.length_c   1.000
_cell.angle_alpha   90.00
_cell.angle_beta   90.00
_cell.angle_gamma   90.00
#
_symmetry.space_group_name_H-M   'P 1'
#
loop_
_entity.id
_entity.type
_entity.pdbx_description
1 polymer ?
#
loop_
_entity_poly.entity_id
_entity_poly.type
_entity_poly.pdbx_seq_one_letter_code
_entity_poly.pdbx_strand_id
1 'polypeptide(L)'
;MFALPNYPLSGALNVAWLKRTQERRVFAFAMRSSLDVLLVTPGEGDPIIAFELDSAYHDDPITVARDAMKDMVLRFAGIPLVRLWVEDSTSMTVDDWYAVLSDQVGEIPVPKRHRSREQAPSFVPA
;
A
#
# COMPACT_ATOMS: atom_id res chain seq x y z
N MET A 1 -14.78 3.82 -1.34
CA MET A 1 -13.37 3.54 -0.96
C MET A 1 -12.61 4.84 -0.99
N PHE A 2 -11.46 4.93 -0.33
CA PHE A 2 -10.58 6.09 -0.43
C PHE A 2 -9.22 5.66 -0.97
N ALA A 3 -8.66 6.45 -1.89
CA ALA A 3 -7.29 6.30 -2.35
C ALA A 3 -6.39 7.21 -1.52
N LEU A 4 -5.38 6.62 -0.88
CA LEU A 4 -4.38 7.34 -0.10
C LEU A 4 -3.07 7.36 -0.87
N PRO A 5 -2.64 8.53 -1.38
CA PRO A 5 -1.42 8.61 -2.16
C PRO A 5 -0.17 8.69 -1.29
N ASN A 6 0.96 8.22 -1.82
CA ASN A 6 2.27 8.21 -1.17
C ASN A 6 2.20 7.65 0.27
N TYR A 7 1.39 6.61 0.46
CA TYR A 7 1.05 6.11 1.78
C TYR A 7 2.22 5.34 2.38
N PRO A 8 2.65 5.63 3.63
CA PRO A 8 3.77 4.92 4.23
C PRO A 8 3.45 3.44 4.39
N LEU A 9 4.33 2.57 3.90
CA LEU A 9 4.13 1.12 3.96
C LEU A 9 3.92 0.65 5.40
N SER A 10 4.67 1.20 6.35
CA SER A 10 4.51 0.92 7.78
C SER A 10 3.10 1.19 8.32
N GLY A 11 2.38 2.17 7.78
CA GLY A 11 1.01 2.49 8.16
C GLY A 11 -0.01 1.44 7.69
N ALA A 12 0.29 0.74 6.59
CA ALA A 12 -0.57 -0.30 6.05
C ALA A 12 -0.42 -1.63 6.82
N LEU A 13 0.62 -1.76 7.65
CA LEU A 13 1.02 -3.01 8.25
C LEU A 13 0.62 -3.10 9.72
N ASN A 14 0.33 -4.33 10.15
CA ASN A 14 0.27 -4.61 11.58
C ASN A 14 1.70 -4.62 12.16
N VAL A 15 2.09 -3.54 12.84
CA VAL A 15 3.42 -3.37 13.42
C VAL A 15 3.81 -4.51 14.39
N ALA A 16 2.83 -5.15 15.04
CA ALA A 16 3.09 -6.30 15.90
C ALA A 16 3.61 -7.51 15.11
N TRP A 17 3.18 -7.69 13.87
CA TRP A 17 3.69 -8.72 12.97
C TRP A 17 5.10 -8.39 12.48
N LEU A 18 5.35 -7.14 12.06
CA LEU A 18 6.67 -6.67 11.63
C LEU A 18 7.75 -6.83 12.71
N LYS A 19 7.40 -6.71 13.98
CA LYS A 19 8.33 -6.94 15.10
C LYS A 19 8.65 -8.43 15.30
N ARG A 20 7.79 -9.33 14.84
CA ARG A 20 7.95 -10.79 15.00
C ARG A 20 8.78 -11.44 13.91
N THR A 21 8.90 -10.82 12.74
CA THR A 21 9.73 -11.37 11.65
C THR A 21 11.22 -11.45 12.00
N GLN A 22 11.68 -10.77 13.07
CA GLN A 22 13.07 -10.71 13.58
C GLN A 22 14.14 -10.26 12.56
N GLU A 23 13.79 -10.08 11.29
CA GLU A 23 14.66 -9.55 10.25
C GLU A 23 14.70 -8.02 10.31
N ARG A 24 15.75 -7.49 10.96
CA ARG A 24 16.02 -6.04 11.06
C ARG A 24 15.99 -5.32 9.71
N ARG A 25 16.44 -5.98 8.64
CA ARG A 25 16.47 -5.39 7.30
C ARG A 25 15.07 -5.14 6.74
N VAL A 26 14.18 -6.12 6.88
CA VAL A 26 12.76 -6.01 6.44
C VAL A 26 12.03 -4.96 7.24
N PHE A 27 12.24 -4.93 8.56
CA PHE A 27 11.68 -3.90 9.42
C PHE A 27 12.15 -2.50 9.00
N ALA A 28 13.46 -2.30 8.83
CA ALA A 28 14.02 -1.01 8.43
C ALA A 28 13.52 -0.57 7.04
N PHE A 29 13.37 -1.51 6.11
CA PHE A 29 12.78 -1.25 4.80
C PHE A 29 11.33 -0.80 4.93
N ALA A 30 10.48 -1.56 5.62
CA ALA A 30 9.06 -1.25 5.76
C ALA A 30 8.82 0.13 6.43
N MET A 31 9.69 0.52 7.35
CA MET A 31 9.62 1.83 8.00
C MET A 31 10.05 3.00 7.11
N ARG A 32 10.76 2.75 6.01
CA ARG A 32 11.33 3.79 5.11
C ARG A 32 10.70 3.82 3.73
N SER A 33 9.84 2.85 3.41
CA SER A 33 9.21 2.71 2.11
C SER A 33 7.78 3.25 2.11
N SER A 34 7.35 3.76 0.97
CA SER A 34 5.97 4.17 0.68
C SER A 34 5.37 3.28 -0.41
N LEU A 35 4.04 3.31 -0.45
CA LEU A 35 3.21 2.85 -1.54
C LEU A 35 2.76 4.06 -2.36
N ASP A 36 2.71 3.95 -3.68
CA ASP A 36 2.25 5.08 -4.50
C ASP A 36 0.78 5.37 -4.23
N VAL A 37 -0.06 4.34 -4.19
CA VAL A 37 -1.44 4.45 -3.71
C VAL A 37 -1.85 3.23 -2.88
N LEU A 38 -2.52 3.49 -1.76
CA LEU A 38 -3.22 2.46 -0.99
C LEU A 38 -4.72 2.74 -1.03
N LEU A 39 -5.51 1.76 -1.47
CA LEU A 39 -6.96 1.80 -1.31
C LEU A 39 -7.36 1.28 0.05
N VAL A 40 -8.26 2.00 0.70
CA VAL A 40 -8.76 1.65 2.03
C VAL A 40 -10.28 1.68 2.11
N THR A 41 -10.81 0.91 3.04
CA THR A 41 -12.24 0.96 3.39
C THR A 41 -12.57 2.32 4.03
N PRO A 42 -13.73 2.93 3.70
CA PRO A 42 -14.21 4.10 4.42
C PRO A 42 -14.38 3.82 5.92
N GLY A 43 -14.06 4.80 6.77
CA GLY A 43 -14.22 4.71 8.22
C GLY A 43 -12.94 4.27 8.93
N GLU A 44 -12.65 2.97 8.96
CA GLU A 44 -11.49 2.42 9.69
C GLU A 44 -10.17 2.48 8.91
N GLY A 45 -10.23 2.66 7.60
CA GLY A 45 -9.04 2.74 6.77
C GLY A 45 -8.34 1.38 6.61
N ASP A 46 -9.08 0.26 6.68
CA ASP A 46 -8.48 -1.06 6.46
C ASP A 46 -7.94 -1.16 5.03
N PRO A 47 -6.68 -1.60 4.82
CA PRO A 47 -6.11 -1.81 3.51
C PRO A 47 -6.93 -2.79 2.67
N ILE A 48 -7.24 -2.41 1.43
CA ILE A 48 -7.91 -3.25 0.44
C ILE A 48 -6.88 -3.78 -0.55
N ILE A 49 -6.10 -2.88 -1.15
CA ILE A 49 -5.13 -3.18 -2.21
C ILE A 49 -4.15 -2.02 -2.35
N ALA A 50 -2.91 -2.32 -2.71
CA ALA A 50 -1.87 -1.35 -3.03
C ALA A 50 -1.66 -1.27 -4.54
N PHE A 51 -1.30 -0.07 -5.01
CA PHE A 51 -0.88 0.20 -6.38
C PHE A 51 0.50 0.83 -6.38
N GLU A 52 1.33 0.39 -7.32
CA GLU A 52 2.65 0.95 -7.62
C GLU A 52 2.70 1.31 -9.10
N LEU A 53 3.35 2.43 -9.39
CA LEU A 53 3.62 2.88 -10.73
C LEU A 53 5.04 2.49 -11.12
N ASP A 54 5.15 1.55 -12.04
CA ASP A 54 6.44 1.13 -12.58
C ASP A 54 6.75 1.84 -13.89
N SER A 55 8.04 2.03 -14.14
CA SER A 55 8.56 2.54 -15.41
C SER A 55 9.64 1.60 -15.96
N ALA A 56 9.94 1.72 -17.26
CA ALA A 56 10.95 0.89 -17.93
C ALA A 56 12.39 1.04 -17.39
N TYR A 57 12.63 1.92 -16.42
CA TYR A 57 13.97 2.21 -15.88
C TYR A 57 14.40 1.30 -14.69
N HIS A 58 13.76 0.15 -14.47
CA HIS A 58 13.91 -0.64 -13.24
C HIS A 58 14.90 -1.84 -13.29
N ASP A 59 15.90 -1.82 -14.17
CA ASP A 59 16.90 -2.92 -14.27
C ASP A 59 18.05 -2.86 -13.23
N ASP A 60 18.04 -1.90 -12.31
CA ASP A 60 19.04 -1.85 -11.23
C ASP A 60 18.81 -2.96 -10.19
N PRO A 61 19.81 -3.80 -9.87
CA PRO A 61 19.68 -4.87 -8.89
C PRO A 61 19.18 -4.43 -7.51
N ILE A 62 19.41 -3.17 -7.12
CA ILE A 62 18.91 -2.62 -5.86
C ILE A 62 17.40 -2.45 -5.90
N THR A 63 16.86 -1.93 -7.02
CA THR A 63 15.40 -1.76 -7.23
C THR A 63 14.70 -3.12 -7.20
N VAL A 64 15.22 -4.10 -7.93
CA VAL A 64 14.70 -5.49 -7.93
C VAL A 64 14.66 -6.07 -6.51
N ALA A 65 15.73 -5.88 -5.72
CA ALA A 65 15.77 -6.37 -4.34
C ALA A 65 14.78 -5.65 -3.42
N ARG A 66 14.52 -4.36 -3.65
CA ARG A 66 13.53 -3.57 -2.89
C ARG A 66 12.11 -3.99 -3.23
N ASP A 67 11.83 -4.23 -4.50
CA ASP A 67 10.51 -4.67 -4.97
C ASP A 67 10.18 -6.06 -4.45
N ALA A 68 11.14 -6.99 -4.49
CA ALA A 68 10.98 -8.31 -3.89
C ALA A 68 10.68 -8.23 -2.38
N MET A 69 11.29 -7.27 -1.66
CA MET A 69 11.01 -7.06 -0.24
C MET A 69 9.62 -6.45 0.00
N LYS A 70 9.19 -5.52 -0.88
CA LYS A 70 7.85 -4.92 -0.85
C LYS A 70 6.78 -5.99 -1.07
N ASP A 71 6.96 -6.85 -2.08
CA ASP A 71 6.07 -7.96 -2.41
C ASP A 71 5.89 -8.92 -1.25
N MET A 72 7.02 -9.33 -0.66
CA MET A 72 7.03 -10.22 0.49
C MET A 72 6.22 -9.62 1.64
N VAL A 73 6.47 -8.35 1.97
CA VAL A 73 5.82 -7.66 3.10
C VAL A 73 4.31 -7.52 2.87
N LEU A 74 3.87 -7.10 1.69
CA LEU A 74 2.44 -6.94 1.38
C LEU A 74 1.73 -8.29 1.33
N ARG A 75 2.36 -9.32 0.74
CA ARG A 75 1.83 -10.68 0.73
C ARG A 75 1.61 -11.21 2.14
N PHE A 76 2.57 -11.02 3.05
CA PHE A 76 2.41 -11.43 4.44
C PHE A 76 1.33 -10.62 5.18
N ALA A 77 1.14 -9.36 4.82
CA ALA A 77 0.08 -8.53 5.37
C ALA A 77 -1.32 -8.89 4.82
N GLY A 78 -1.40 -9.78 3.82
CA GLY A 78 -2.65 -10.10 3.13
C GLY A 78 -3.16 -8.95 2.27
N ILE A 79 -2.28 -8.04 1.85
CA ILE A 79 -2.61 -6.88 1.01
C ILE A 79 -2.19 -7.22 -0.42
N PRO A 80 -3.12 -7.31 -1.37
CA PRO A 80 -2.78 -7.47 -2.78
C PRO A 80 -2.01 -6.24 -3.29
N LEU A 81 -1.13 -6.46 -4.26
CA LEU A 81 -0.37 -5.41 -4.93
C LEU A 81 -0.59 -5.49 -6.44
N VAL A 82 -0.90 -4.36 -7.05
CA VAL A 82 -0.98 -4.19 -8.51
C VAL A 82 0.10 -3.21 -8.95
N ARG A 83 0.86 -3.58 -9.97
CA ARG A 83 1.83 -2.71 -10.63
C ARG A 83 1.28 -2.30 -11.98
N LEU A 84 1.25 -1.00 -12.22
CA LEU A 84 0.82 -0.43 -13.50
C LEU A 84 2.05 0.07 -14.24
N TRP A 85 2.20 -0.39 -15.48
CA TRP A 85 3.32 -0.05 -16.35
C TRP A 85 2.98 1.18 -17.19
N VAL A 86 3.82 2.19 -17.13
CA VAL A 86 3.73 3.35 -18.04
C VAL A 86 4.80 3.21 -19.11
N GLU A 87 4.37 3.21 -20.37
CA GLU A 87 5.27 3.12 -21.52
C GLU A 87 6.15 4.37 -21.66
N ASP A 88 5.61 5.54 -21.32
CA ASP A 88 6.34 6.81 -21.22
C ASP A 88 5.94 7.57 -19.94
N SER A 89 6.83 7.58 -18.93
CA SER A 89 6.58 8.27 -17.67
C SER A 89 6.51 9.80 -17.81
N THR A 90 6.89 10.35 -18.96
CA THR A 90 6.75 11.78 -19.27
C THR A 90 5.39 12.13 -19.89
N SER A 91 4.64 11.13 -20.38
CA SER A 91 3.35 11.33 -21.04
C SER A 91 2.15 11.20 -20.09
N MET A 92 2.36 10.80 -18.83
CA MET A 92 1.29 10.59 -17.87
C MET A 92 1.38 11.63 -16.74
N THR A 93 0.31 12.39 -16.55
CA THR A 93 0.22 13.30 -15.41
C THR A 93 -0.23 12.56 -14.16
N VAL A 94 -0.03 13.20 -13.01
CA VAL A 94 -0.56 12.72 -11.72
C VAL A 94 -2.09 12.63 -11.76
N ASP A 95 -2.77 13.50 -12.49
CA ASP A 95 -4.23 13.47 -12.62
C ASP A 95 -4.72 12.29 -13.47
N ASP A 96 -4.00 11.97 -14.56
CA ASP A 96 -4.29 10.79 -15.39
C ASP A 96 -4.16 9.50 -14.58
N TRP A 97 -3.14 9.43 -13.72
CA TRP A 97 -2.95 8.32 -12.79
C TRP A 97 -4.13 8.14 -11.84
N TYR A 98 -4.58 9.23 -11.20
CA TYR A 98 -5.74 9.16 -10.31
C TYR A 98 -7.05 8.85 -11.04
N ALA A 99 -7.19 9.28 -12.30
CA ALA A 99 -8.35 8.95 -13.13
C ALA A 99 -8.41 7.45 -13.44
N VAL A 100 -7.29 6.85 -13.86
CA VAL A 100 -7.17 5.40 -14.10
C VAL A 100 -7.47 4.62 -12.82
N LEU A 101 -6.88 5.04 -11.69
CA LEU A 101 -7.18 4.41 -10.41
C LEU A 101 -8.65 4.50 -10.06
N SER A 102 -9.27 5.68 -10.21
CA SER A 102 -10.69 5.89 -9.85
C SER A 102 -11.64 5.01 -10.66
N ASP A 103 -11.35 4.80 -11.95
CA ASP A 103 -12.12 3.92 -12.83
C ASP A 103 -11.99 2.45 -12.41
N GLN A 104 -10.75 2.01 -12.13
CA GLN A 104 -10.46 0.64 -11.70
C GLN A 104 -10.95 0.32 -10.28
N VAL A 105 -10.98 1.32 -9.36
CA VAL A 105 -11.49 1.17 -7.99
C VAL A 105 -12.97 0.79 -7.96
N GLY A 106 -13.75 1.21 -8.95
CA GLY A 106 -15.19 0.93 -9.02
C GLY A 106 -15.53 -0.56 -9.12
N GLU A 107 -14.61 -1.37 -9.66
CA GLU A 107 -14.84 -2.79 -9.92
C GLU A 107 -14.28 -3.71 -8.82
N ILE A 108 -13.48 -3.19 -7.89
CA ILE A 108 -12.82 -4.00 -6.86
C ILE A 108 -13.85 -4.38 -5.77
N PRO A 109 -14.11 -5.67 -5.55
CA PRO A 109 -15.00 -6.10 -4.49
C PRO A 109 -14.42 -5.69 -3.13
N VAL A 110 -15.17 -4.90 -2.36
CA VAL A 110 -14.75 -4.53 -1.00
C VAL A 110 -14.75 -5.79 -0.13
N PRO A 111 -13.61 -6.19 0.45
CA PRO A 111 -13.56 -7.34 1.36
C PRO A 111 -14.51 -7.13 2.54
N LYS A 112 -15.14 -8.22 3.00
CA LYS A 112 -15.95 -8.16 4.24
C LYS A 112 -15.04 -7.75 5.39
N ARG A 113 -15.52 -6.80 6.18
CA ARG A 113 -14.84 -6.21 7.33
C ARG A 113 -14.21 -7.29 8.22
N HIS A 114 -12.89 -7.28 8.37
CA HIS A 114 -12.17 -8.27 9.19
C HIS A 114 -12.01 -7.84 10.66
N ARG A 115 -12.16 -6.54 10.97
CA ARG A 115 -12.08 -6.03 12.34
C ARG A 115 -13.44 -5.54 12.82
N SER A 116 -13.97 -6.18 13.86
CA SER A 116 -14.99 -5.57 14.72
C SER A 116 -14.25 -4.92 15.89
N ARG A 117 -14.32 -3.59 16.04
CA ARG A 117 -13.96 -2.98 17.32
C ARG A 117 -14.99 -3.38 18.36
N GLU A 118 -14.57 -4.21 19.31
CA GLU A 118 -15.16 -4.19 20.64
C GLU A 118 -14.81 -2.82 21.26
N GLN A 119 -15.75 -1.88 21.17
CA GLN A 119 -15.76 -0.55 21.80
C GLN A 119 -14.81 0.51 21.21
N ALA A 120 -15.40 1.65 20.82
CA ALA A 120 -14.67 2.84 20.44
C ALA A 120 -14.19 3.57 21.71
N PRO A 121 -12.89 3.89 21.86
CA PRO A 121 -12.40 4.67 22.98
C PRO A 121 -12.95 6.10 22.87
N SER A 122 -13.40 6.65 24.00
CA SER A 122 -13.67 8.08 24.11
C SER A 122 -12.35 8.84 24.13
N PHE A 123 -12.18 9.78 23.22
CA PHE A 123 -11.07 10.72 23.26
C PHE A 123 -11.45 11.88 24.18
N VAL A 124 -10.62 12.17 25.17
CA VAL A 124 -10.73 13.38 25.99
C VAL A 124 -9.62 14.33 25.52
N PRO A 125 -9.94 15.54 25.03
CA PRO A 125 -8.93 16.54 24.69
C PRO A 125 -8.06 16.88 25.92
N ALA A 126 -6.77 17.11 25.69
CA ALA A 126 -5.84 17.61 26.71
C ALA A 126 -5.99 19.12 26.92
#